data_AF-A0A7X7NX61-F1
#
_entry.id   AF-A0A7X7NX61-F1
#
_cell.length_a   1.000
_cell.length_b   1.000
_cell.length_c   1.000
_cell.angle_alpha   90.00
_cell.angle_beta   90.00
_cell.angle_gamma   90.00
#
_symmetry.space_group_name_H-M   'P 1'
#
loop_
_entity.id
_entity.type
_entity.pdbx_description
1 polymer ?
#
loop_
_entity_poly.entity_id
_entity_poly.type
_entity_poly.pdbx_seq_one_letter_code
_entity_poly.pdbx_strand_id
1 'polypeptide(L)'
;EYEPRIIEKYNRNADGMEEKILSLYSCGMSQRDIAEQIKNLYDVEISPELVSKISEKIMPELTTWQNRPLENVYTFVFMGTIHYKVKEDHQIVTKAAYVVLGITLDGHKDTLGIWIGEHESSKFWLSVLNDLKSRGVLYKKALTIYELPLLSVKCQSDGNCLYEKINRDNPQEMTLSV
;
A
#
# COMPACT_ATOMS: atom_id res chain seq x y z
N GLU A 1 34.98 -5.92 -30.86
CA GLU A 1 34.02 -6.73 -30.07
C GLU A 1 32.64 -6.59 -30.72
N TYR A 2 31.89 -7.68 -30.93
CA TYR A 2 30.59 -7.63 -31.62
C TYR A 2 29.45 -7.42 -30.62
N GLU A 3 28.55 -6.49 -30.91
CA GLU A 3 27.32 -6.23 -30.14
C GLU A 3 26.09 -6.57 -31.00
N PRO A 4 25.34 -7.63 -30.65
CA PRO A 4 24.12 -7.99 -31.37
C PRO A 4 23.03 -6.93 -31.14
N ARG A 5 22.41 -6.45 -32.23
CA ARG A 5 21.40 -5.38 -32.20
C ARG A 5 19.96 -5.86 -31.93
N ILE A 6 19.66 -7.13 -32.21
CA ILE A 6 18.29 -7.68 -32.16
C ILE A 6 18.02 -8.36 -30.81
N ILE A 7 18.99 -9.13 -30.31
CA ILE A 7 18.92 -9.78 -28.99
C ILE A 7 20.19 -9.40 -28.26
N GLU A 8 20.05 -8.68 -27.16
CA GLU A 8 21.19 -8.28 -26.34
C GLU A 8 21.93 -9.51 -25.80
N LYS A 9 23.22 -9.34 -25.51
CA LYS A 9 24.02 -10.41 -24.90
C LYS A 9 23.36 -10.84 -23.59
N TYR A 10 23.20 -12.15 -23.42
CA TYR A 10 22.58 -12.78 -22.25
C TYR A 10 21.08 -12.52 -22.07
N ASN A 11 20.42 -11.81 -22.99
CA ASN A 11 18.97 -11.69 -22.96
C ASN A 11 18.33 -12.99 -23.46
N ARG A 12 17.63 -13.68 -22.55
CA ARG A 12 16.88 -14.92 -22.82
C ARG A 12 15.37 -14.72 -22.66
N ASN A 13 14.93 -13.48 -22.39
CA ASN A 13 13.53 -13.19 -22.14
C ASN A 13 12.80 -12.94 -23.46
N ALA A 14 11.63 -13.55 -23.59
CA ALA A 14 10.69 -13.21 -24.63
C ALA A 14 9.94 -11.92 -24.22
N ASP A 15 9.87 -10.95 -25.14
CA ASP A 15 9.11 -9.72 -24.94
C ASP A 15 7.66 -10.01 -24.51
N GLY A 16 7.20 -9.32 -23.46
CA GLY A 16 5.84 -9.45 -22.92
C GLY A 16 5.61 -10.63 -21.96
N MET A 17 6.60 -11.51 -21.73
CA MET A 17 6.46 -12.59 -20.73
C MET A 17 6.44 -12.03 -19.29
N GLU A 18 7.24 -11.00 -19.02
CA GLU A 18 7.33 -10.37 -17.70
C GLU A 18 6.00 -9.76 -17.26
N GLU A 19 5.30 -9.07 -18.17
CA GLU A 19 4.00 -8.45 -17.90
C GLU A 19 2.94 -9.49 -17.52
N LYS A 20 2.93 -10.65 -18.19
CA LYS A 20 2.03 -11.76 -17.86
C LYS A 20 2.36 -12.36 -16.50
N ILE A 21 3.65 -12.53 -16.19
CA ILE A 21 4.10 -13.01 -14.87
C ILE A 21 3.64 -12.05 -13.77
N LEU A 22 3.79 -10.73 -13.98
CA LEU A 22 3.32 -9.71 -13.05
C LEU A 22 1.80 -9.73 -12.88
N SER A 23 1.04 -9.91 -13.98
CA SER A 23 -0.42 -10.03 -13.92
C SER A 23 -0.86 -11.25 -13.10
N LEU A 24 -0.26 -12.43 -13.34
CA LEU A 24 -0.56 -13.64 -12.55
C LEU A 24 -0.19 -13.48 -11.07
N TYR A 25 0.93 -12.80 -10.79
CA TYR A 25 1.33 -12.45 -9.42
C TYR A 25 0.32 -11.52 -8.76
N SER A 26 -0.18 -10.51 -9.48
CA SER A 26 -1.21 -9.59 -8.97
C SER A 26 -2.55 -10.27 -8.69
N CYS A 27 -2.86 -11.38 -9.37
CA CYS A 27 -4.02 -12.22 -9.09
C CYS A 27 -3.84 -13.12 -7.84
N GLY A 28 -2.67 -13.10 -7.19
CA GLY A 28 -2.40 -13.84 -5.97
C GLY A 28 -1.94 -15.29 -6.18
N MET A 29 -1.50 -15.64 -7.39
CA MET A 29 -0.93 -16.97 -7.64
C MET A 29 0.43 -17.12 -6.95
N SER A 30 0.74 -18.31 -6.44
CA SER A 30 2.06 -18.55 -5.85
C SER A 30 3.14 -18.57 -6.94
N GLN A 31 4.39 -18.26 -6.57
CA GLN A 31 5.52 -18.27 -7.52
C GLN A 31 5.69 -19.63 -8.22
N ARG A 32 5.34 -20.73 -7.55
CA ARG A 32 5.38 -22.09 -8.10
C ARG A 32 4.25 -22.32 -9.11
N ASP A 33 3.04 -21.89 -8.77
CA ASP A 33 1.89 -22.03 -9.67
C ASP A 33 2.09 -21.20 -10.93
N ILE A 34 2.66 -20.00 -10.81
CA ILE A 34 3.01 -19.15 -11.96
C ILE A 34 4.01 -19.86 -12.87
N ALA A 35 5.06 -20.46 -12.30
CA ALA A 35 6.03 -21.22 -13.08
C ALA A 35 5.39 -22.40 -13.83
N GLU A 36 4.48 -23.12 -13.17
CA GLU A 36 3.72 -24.20 -13.79
C GLU A 36 2.79 -23.71 -14.90
N GLN A 37 2.08 -22.59 -14.70
CA GLN A 37 1.21 -22.01 -15.72
C GLN A 37 1.99 -21.55 -16.95
N ILE A 38 3.15 -20.93 -16.76
CA ILE A 38 4.01 -20.51 -17.86
C ILE A 38 4.51 -21.72 -18.64
N LYS A 39 4.91 -22.80 -17.96
CA LYS A 39 5.28 -24.06 -18.60
C LYS A 39 4.11 -24.64 -19.40
N ASN A 40 2.91 -24.69 -18.84
CA ASN A 40 1.75 -25.29 -19.51
C ASN A 40 1.27 -24.49 -20.74
N LEU A 41 1.32 -23.15 -20.68
CA LEU A 41 0.81 -22.29 -21.76
C LEU A 41 1.83 -22.01 -22.85
N TYR A 42 3.12 -21.91 -22.49
CA TYR A 42 4.18 -21.46 -23.39
C TYR A 42 5.28 -22.50 -23.61
N ASP A 43 5.23 -23.65 -22.92
CA ASP A 43 6.28 -24.69 -22.93
C ASP A 43 7.67 -24.15 -22.57
N VAL A 44 7.70 -23.13 -21.70
CA VAL A 44 8.93 -22.51 -21.18
C VAL A 44 9.08 -22.84 -19.70
N GLU A 45 10.23 -23.42 -19.35
CA GLU A 45 10.58 -23.66 -17.94
C GLU A 45 11.17 -22.39 -17.32
N ILE A 46 10.50 -21.87 -16.30
CA ILE A 46 10.99 -20.77 -15.47
C ILE A 46 11.11 -21.23 -14.02
N SER A 47 12.09 -20.69 -13.30
CA SER A 47 12.24 -20.99 -11.88
C SER A 47 11.38 -20.04 -11.02
N PRO A 48 10.89 -20.46 -9.83
CA PRO A 48 10.19 -19.57 -8.91
C PRO A 48 11.03 -18.35 -8.49
N GLU A 49 12.35 -18.49 -8.44
CA GLU A 49 13.28 -17.38 -8.16
C GLU A 49 13.30 -16.36 -9.29
N LEU A 50 13.13 -16.79 -10.55
CA LEU A 50 12.98 -15.86 -11.66
C LEU A 50 11.68 -15.06 -11.54
N VAL A 51 10.58 -15.70 -11.13
CA VAL A 51 9.30 -15.01 -10.85
C VAL A 51 9.48 -13.96 -9.75
N SER A 52 10.19 -14.29 -8.67
CA SER A 52 10.52 -13.33 -7.60
C SER A 52 11.31 -12.13 -8.15
N LYS A 53 12.38 -12.38 -8.90
CA LYS A 53 13.20 -11.31 -9.48
C LYS A 53 12.42 -10.40 -10.44
N ILE A 54 11.51 -10.97 -11.22
CA ILE A 54 10.63 -10.18 -12.09
C ILE A 54 9.67 -9.33 -11.27
N SER A 55 9.07 -9.89 -10.21
CA SER A 55 8.18 -9.14 -9.32
C SER A 55 8.89 -7.97 -8.62
N GLU A 56 10.16 -8.12 -8.28
CA GLU A 56 10.96 -7.06 -7.66
C GLU A 56 11.25 -5.88 -8.59
N LYS A 57 11.12 -6.05 -9.92
CA LYS A 57 11.31 -4.94 -10.87
C LYS A 57 10.28 -3.83 -10.72
N ILE A 58 9.11 -4.10 -10.13
CA ILE A 58 8.07 -3.08 -9.92
C ILE A 58 8.35 -2.18 -8.70
N MET A 59 9.32 -2.54 -7.85
CA MET A 59 9.62 -1.80 -6.61
C MET A 59 9.90 -0.30 -6.81
N PRO A 60 10.63 0.15 -7.86
CA PRO A 60 10.82 1.57 -8.12
C PRO A 60 9.52 2.30 -8.50
N GLU A 61 8.66 1.64 -9.28
CA GLU A 61 7.35 2.17 -9.64
C GLU A 61 6.43 2.27 -8.42
N LEU A 62 6.44 1.24 -7.56
CA LEU A 62 5.71 1.25 -6.30
C LEU A 62 6.16 2.40 -5.40
N THR A 63 7.47 2.64 -5.32
CA THR A 63 8.05 3.76 -4.54
C THR A 63 7.62 5.10 -5.12
N THR A 64 7.59 5.23 -6.44
CA THR A 64 7.11 6.43 -7.14
C THR A 64 5.62 6.66 -6.88
N TRP A 65 4.81 5.60 -6.94
CA TRP A 65 3.38 5.64 -6.62
C TRP A 65 3.13 6.01 -5.16
N GLN A 66 3.90 5.44 -4.22
CA GLN A 66 3.79 5.76 -2.79
C GLN A 66 4.11 7.23 -2.49
N ASN A 67 5.02 7.86 -3.24
CA ASN A 67 5.42 9.26 -3.04
C ASN A 67 4.74 10.24 -4.01
N ARG A 68 3.77 9.79 -4.81
CA ARG A 68 3.10 10.65 -5.79
C ARG A 68 2.39 11.82 -5.09
N PRO A 69 2.34 13.01 -5.70
CA PRO A 69 1.55 14.11 -5.19
C PRO A 69 0.06 13.71 -5.19
N LEU A 70 -0.66 14.15 -4.15
CA LEU A 70 -2.08 13.86 -3.96
C LEU A 70 -2.91 15.12 -4.21
N GLU A 71 -4.23 14.94 -4.40
CA GLU A 71 -5.12 16.08 -4.52
C GLU A 71 -5.24 16.85 -3.21
N ASN A 72 -5.51 18.14 -3.34
CA ASN A 72 -5.62 19.01 -2.17
C ASN A 72 -6.83 18.68 -1.30
N VAL A 73 -7.94 18.19 -1.86
CA VAL A 73 -9.19 18.02 -1.10
C VAL A 73 -9.87 16.69 -1.46
N TYR A 74 -10.11 15.87 -0.44
CA TYR A 74 -10.93 14.67 -0.53
C TYR A 74 -12.24 14.87 0.26
N THR A 75 -13.35 14.35 -0.27
CA THR A 75 -14.68 14.44 0.34
C THR A 75 -14.78 13.56 1.58
N PHE A 76 -14.26 12.34 1.47
CA PHE A 76 -14.18 11.36 2.54
C PHE A 76 -12.81 10.71 2.51
N VAL A 77 -12.28 10.39 3.68
CA VAL A 77 -11.07 9.57 3.80
C VAL A 77 -11.37 8.43 4.78
N PHE A 78 -11.11 7.22 4.33
CA PHE A 78 -11.24 5.96 5.04
C PHE A 78 -9.85 5.46 5.42
N MET A 79 -9.70 5.07 6.68
CA MET A 79 -8.46 4.49 7.20
C MET A 79 -8.80 3.11 7.76
N GLY A 80 -8.06 2.09 7.35
CA GLY A 80 -8.28 0.72 7.77
C GLY A 80 -6.97 -0.04 7.93
N THR A 81 -7.05 -1.21 8.55
CA THR A 81 -5.87 -2.00 8.90
C THR A 81 -6.11 -3.48 8.61
N ILE A 82 -5.27 -4.08 7.77
CA ILE A 82 -5.32 -5.50 7.44
C ILE A 82 -4.21 -6.22 8.21
N HIS A 83 -4.57 -7.17 9.08
CA HIS A 83 -3.60 -7.98 9.81
C HIS A 83 -3.22 -9.23 9.02
N TYR A 84 -1.93 -9.47 8.88
CA TYR A 84 -1.40 -10.63 8.17
C TYR A 84 -0.19 -11.21 8.88
N LYS A 85 0.04 -12.51 8.67
CA LYS A 85 1.15 -13.24 9.30
C LYS A 85 2.32 -13.33 8.35
N VAL A 86 3.47 -12.86 8.79
CA VAL A 86 4.72 -12.98 8.06
C VAL A 86 5.70 -13.85 8.85
N LYS A 87 6.56 -14.56 8.12
CA LYS A 87 7.69 -15.26 8.73
C LYS A 87 8.90 -14.34 8.67
N GLU A 88 9.39 -13.93 9.83
CA GLU A 88 10.54 -13.05 10.01
C GLU A 88 11.42 -13.65 11.10
N ASP A 89 12.73 -13.73 10.88
CA ASP A 89 13.69 -14.33 11.81
C ASP A 89 13.25 -15.70 12.39
N HIS A 90 12.71 -16.55 11.51
CA HIS A 90 12.21 -17.90 11.84
C HIS A 90 10.99 -17.93 12.76
N GLN A 91 10.42 -16.77 13.10
CA GLN A 91 9.20 -16.63 13.89
C GLN A 91 8.04 -16.14 13.01
N ILE A 92 6.82 -16.51 13.39
CA ILE A 92 5.62 -16.00 12.74
C ILE A 92 5.17 -14.77 13.50
N VAL A 93 5.38 -13.60 12.90
CA VAL A 93 4.99 -12.30 13.45
C VAL A 93 3.71 -11.84 12.75
N THR A 94 2.78 -11.25 13.51
CA THR A 94 1.61 -10.60 12.91
C THR A 94 1.96 -9.15 12.63
N LYS A 95 1.88 -8.75 11.36
CA LYS A 95 2.05 -7.36 10.91
C LYS A 95 0.71 -6.76 10.51
N ALA A 96 0.65 -5.45 10.51
CA ALA A 96 -0.50 -4.65 10.12
C ALA A 96 -0.18 -3.86 8.85
N ALA A 97 -1.01 -4.00 7.83
CA ALA A 97 -1.00 -3.15 6.64
C ALA A 97 -2.07 -2.06 6.81
N TYR A 98 -1.64 -0.83 6.96
CA TYR A 98 -2.51 0.34 7.09
C TYR A 98 -2.81 0.87 5.70
N VAL A 99 -4.08 0.96 5.35
CA VAL A 99 -4.54 1.41 4.04
C VAL A 99 -5.37 2.68 4.23
N VAL A 100 -5.04 3.70 3.45
CA VAL A 100 -5.82 4.95 3.42
C VAL A 100 -6.44 5.13 2.03
N LEU A 101 -7.76 5.27 2.01
CA LEU A 101 -8.56 5.45 0.79
C LEU A 101 -9.30 6.78 0.86
N GLY A 102 -9.05 7.66 -0.10
CA GLY A 102 -9.77 8.91 -0.30
C GLY A 102 -10.89 8.78 -1.33
N ILE A 103 -11.92 9.61 -1.20
CA ILE A 103 -12.93 9.85 -2.22
C ILE A 103 -12.75 11.27 -2.71
N THR A 104 -12.49 11.46 -4.00
CA THR A 104 -12.31 12.79 -4.61
C THR A 104 -13.63 13.58 -4.58
N LEU A 105 -13.58 14.86 -4.97
CA LEU A 105 -14.78 15.70 -5.10
C LEU A 105 -15.75 15.15 -6.17
N ASP A 106 -15.22 14.46 -7.18
CA ASP A 106 -15.99 13.84 -8.25
C ASP A 106 -16.54 12.45 -7.87
N GLY A 107 -16.28 11.99 -6.64
CA GLY A 107 -16.76 10.69 -6.15
C GLY A 107 -15.90 9.50 -6.55
N HIS A 108 -14.71 9.72 -7.12
CA HIS A 108 -13.79 8.63 -7.46
C HIS A 108 -13.01 8.16 -6.23
N LYS A 109 -12.84 6.84 -6.12
CA LYS A 109 -12.00 6.22 -5.10
C LYS A 109 -10.54 6.36 -5.49
N ASP A 110 -9.72 6.84 -4.57
CA ASP A 110 -8.28 6.99 -4.74
C ASP A 110 -7.53 6.43 -3.54
N THR A 111 -6.61 5.49 -3.76
CA THR A 111 -5.78 4.93 -2.69
C THR A 111 -4.65 5.89 -2.40
N LEU A 112 -4.69 6.54 -1.23
CA LEU A 112 -3.72 7.56 -0.85
C LEU A 112 -2.37 6.96 -0.45
N GLY A 113 -2.39 5.77 0.15
CA GLY A 113 -1.18 5.02 0.46
C GLY A 113 -1.43 3.73 1.23
N ILE A 114 -0.37 2.95 1.35
CA ILE A 114 -0.29 1.72 2.13
C ILE A 114 0.99 1.77 2.95
N TRP A 115 0.89 1.54 4.25
CA TRP A 115 2.03 1.48 5.16
C TRP A 115 2.05 0.15 5.90
N ILE A 116 3.23 -0.39 6.16
CA ILE A 116 3.40 -1.62 6.95
C ILE A 116 3.94 -1.23 8.32
N GLY A 117 3.29 -1.67 9.38
CA GLY A 117 3.77 -1.50 10.74
C GLY A 117 3.60 -2.74 11.58
N GLU A 118 4.34 -2.80 12.69
CA GLU A 118 4.32 -3.94 13.62
C GLU A 118 3.15 -3.87 14.60
N HIS A 119 2.82 -2.67 15.10
CA HIS A 119 1.77 -2.46 16.09
C HIS A 119 0.96 -1.19 15.81
N GLU A 120 -0.34 -1.25 16.09
CA GLU A 120 -1.21 -0.09 16.01
C GLU A 120 -0.89 0.89 17.13
N SER A 121 -0.46 2.10 16.75
CA SER A 121 -0.18 3.17 17.69
C SER A 121 -0.66 4.51 17.15
N SER A 122 -1.06 5.40 18.06
CA SER A 122 -1.43 6.78 17.72
C SER A 122 -0.27 7.54 17.06
N LYS A 123 0.97 7.26 17.47
CA LYS A 123 2.18 7.82 16.85
C LYS A 123 2.34 7.40 15.40
N PHE A 124 2.02 6.15 15.08
CA PHE A 124 2.08 5.66 13.71
C PHE A 124 1.05 6.36 12.82
N TRP A 125 -0.20 6.46 13.26
CA TRP A 125 -1.24 7.18 12.52
C TRP A 125 -0.91 8.66 12.33
N LEU A 126 -0.29 9.31 13.31
CA LEU A 126 0.21 10.67 13.16
C LEU A 126 1.29 10.77 12.06
N SER A 127 2.19 9.79 11.98
CA SER A 127 3.18 9.71 10.90
C SER A 127 2.51 9.59 9.53
N VAL A 128 1.48 8.76 9.41
CA VAL A 128 0.71 8.59 8.17
C VAL A 128 0.03 9.90 7.76
N LEU A 129 -0.61 10.60 8.70
CA LEU A 129 -1.24 11.90 8.42
C LEU A 129 -0.22 12.99 8.06
N ASN A 130 0.97 12.97 8.66
CA ASN A 130 2.04 13.91 8.28
C ASN A 130 2.54 13.64 6.86
N ASP A 131 2.66 12.37 6.46
CA ASP A 131 3.01 11.99 5.09
C ASP A 131 1.95 12.43 4.06
N LEU A 132 0.68 12.21 4.36
CA LEU A 132 -0.40 12.70 3.49
C LEU A 132 -0.40 14.22 3.34
N LYS A 133 -0.11 14.95 4.42
CA LYS A 133 0.01 16.41 4.41
C LYS A 133 1.19 16.86 3.56
N SER A 134 2.36 16.20 3.67
CA SER A 134 3.55 16.56 2.89
C SER A 134 3.34 16.33 1.39
N ARG A 135 2.47 15.38 1.03
CA ARG A 135 2.09 15.05 -0.35
C ARG A 135 0.98 15.93 -0.93
N GLY A 136 0.45 16.89 -0.17
CA GLY A 136 -0.46 17.92 -0.67
C GLY A 136 -1.89 17.88 -0.12
N VAL A 137 -2.26 16.87 0.69
CA VAL A 137 -3.62 16.75 1.21
C VAL A 137 -3.92 17.87 2.22
N LEU A 138 -4.94 18.68 1.93
CA LEU A 138 -5.50 19.66 2.85
C LEU A 138 -6.75 19.07 3.52
N TYR A 139 -6.67 18.88 4.83
CA TYR A 139 -7.78 18.39 5.64
C TYR A 139 -8.91 19.42 5.74
N LYS A 140 -9.83 19.46 4.77
CA LYS A 140 -10.96 20.41 4.77
C LYS A 140 -12.30 19.77 5.12
N LYS A 141 -12.46 18.45 5.04
CA LYS A 141 -13.71 17.75 5.33
C LYS A 141 -13.48 16.39 6.02
N ALA A 142 -14.51 15.98 6.75
CA ALA A 142 -14.59 14.86 7.68
C ALA A 142 -13.74 13.62 7.31
N LEU A 143 -12.80 13.28 8.19
CA LEU A 143 -12.11 12.00 8.24
C LEU A 143 -13.04 10.97 8.87
N THR A 144 -13.31 9.85 8.20
CA THR A 144 -14.14 8.79 8.78
C THR A 144 -13.31 7.52 8.94
N ILE A 145 -12.87 7.24 10.16
CA ILE A 145 -12.13 6.04 10.52
C ILE A 145 -13.16 4.94 10.77
N TYR A 146 -13.12 3.85 10.00
CA TYR A 146 -14.15 2.80 10.08
C TYR A 146 -13.74 1.55 10.84
N GLU A 147 -12.52 1.44 11.39
CA GLU A 147 -12.09 0.19 12.05
C GLU A 147 -11.34 0.33 13.37
N LEU A 148 -11.49 1.44 14.08
CA LEU A 148 -11.19 1.46 15.52
C LEU A 148 -12.50 1.56 16.29
N PRO A 149 -12.95 0.53 17.02
CA PRO A 149 -14.07 0.66 17.96
C PRO A 149 -13.78 1.65 19.12
N LEU A 150 -12.67 2.40 19.08
CA LEU A 150 -12.16 3.21 20.18
C LEU A 150 -11.70 4.62 19.78
N LEU A 151 -11.78 5.05 18.51
CA LEU A 151 -11.32 6.39 18.11
C LEU A 151 -12.31 7.07 17.16
N SER A 152 -12.85 8.22 17.56
CA SER A 152 -13.43 9.17 16.62
C SER A 152 -12.46 10.33 16.42
N VAL A 153 -12.21 10.69 15.16
CA VAL A 153 -11.39 11.85 14.81
C VAL A 153 -12.27 12.88 14.14
N LYS A 154 -12.35 14.07 14.74
CA LYS A 154 -13.02 15.23 14.15
C LYS A 154 -11.96 16.25 13.82
N CYS A 155 -11.61 16.38 12.55
CA CYS A 155 -10.80 17.49 12.07
C CYS A 155 -11.71 18.70 11.76
N GLN A 156 -11.43 19.82 12.40
CA GLN A 156 -12.11 21.09 12.20
C GLN A 156 -11.50 21.84 11.00
N SER A 157 -12.25 22.79 10.45
CA SER A 157 -11.87 23.55 9.25
C SER A 157 -10.64 24.45 9.41
N ASP A 158 -10.14 24.61 10.64
CA ASP A 158 -8.97 25.39 11.02
C ASP A 158 -7.67 24.57 11.06
N GLY A 159 -7.73 23.26 10.76
CA GLY A 159 -6.56 22.36 10.80
C GLY A 159 -6.33 21.68 12.15
N ASN A 160 -7.15 21.99 13.17
CA ASN A 160 -7.11 21.28 14.45
C ASN A 160 -7.85 19.94 14.32
N CYS A 161 -7.16 18.84 14.64
CA CYS A 161 -7.77 17.51 14.71
C CYS A 161 -7.96 17.10 16.16
N LEU A 162 -9.22 16.91 16.57
CA LEU A 162 -9.57 16.40 17.88
C LEU A 162 -9.66 14.87 17.85
N TYR A 163 -9.00 14.22 18.80
CA TYR A 163 -9.06 12.78 19.01
C TYR A 163 -9.93 12.49 20.22
N GLU A 164 -11.01 11.75 20.02
CA GLU A 164 -11.83 11.25 21.12
C GLU A 164 -11.63 9.74 21.23
N LYS A 165 -10.98 9.31 22.31
CA LYS A 165 -10.93 7.89 22.65
C LYS A 165 -12.30 7.50 23.20
N ILE A 166 -13.09 6.76 22.42
CA ILE A 166 -14.39 6.25 22.87
C ILE A 166 -14.12 5.10 23.85
N ASN A 167 -13.82 5.42 25.10
CA ASN A 167 -13.78 4.47 26.19
C ASN A 167 -15.17 4.48 26.84
N ARG A 168 -15.96 3.40 26.67
CA ARG A 168 -17.37 3.34 27.12
C ARG A 168 -17.57 3.65 28.61
N ASP A 169 -16.52 3.53 29.42
CA ASP A 169 -16.58 3.76 30.88
C ASP A 169 -15.93 5.08 31.36
N ASN A 170 -15.12 5.76 30.53
CA ASN A 170 -14.54 7.07 30.89
C ASN A 170 -13.96 7.80 29.65
N PRO A 171 -14.71 8.70 28.99
CA PRO A 171 -14.21 9.44 27.84
C PRO A 171 -13.10 10.41 28.27
N GLN A 172 -11.91 10.26 27.69
CA GLN A 172 -10.82 11.24 27.81
C GLN A 172 -10.69 11.97 26.47
N GLU A 173 -10.97 13.28 26.48
CA GLU A 173 -10.64 14.18 25.38
C GLU A 173 -9.13 14.37 25.33
N MET A 174 -8.50 14.00 24.22
CA MET A 174 -7.12 14.39 23.91
C MET A 174 -7.14 15.42 22.80
N THR A 175 -7.03 16.68 23.22
CA THR A 175 -6.82 17.82 22.33
C THR A 175 -5.35 17.81 21.87
N LEU A 176 -5.12 17.48 20.61
CA LEU A 176 -3.82 17.68 19.95
C LEU A 176 -4.01 18.73 18.87
N SER A 177 -3.70 19.98 19.23
CA SER A 177 -3.49 21.06 18.28
C SER A 177 -2.30 20.71 17.38
N VAL A 178 -2.51 20.74 16.06
CA VAL A 178 -1.42 20.72 15.06
C VAL A 178 -1.04 22.15 14.74
#